data_AF-A0A955MG85-F1
#
_entry.id   AF-A0A955MG85-F1
#
_cell.length_a   1.000
_cell.length_b   1.000
_cell.length_c   1.000
_cell.angle_alpha   90.00
_cell.angle_beta   90.00
_cell.angle_gamma   90.00
#
_symmetry.space_group_name_H-M   'P 1'
#
loop_
_entity.id
_entity.type
_entity.pdbx_description
1 polymer ?
#
loop_
_entity_poly.entity_id
_entity_poly.type
_entity_poly.pdbx_seq_one_letter_code
_entity_poly.pdbx_strand_id
1 'polypeptide(L)' 'MQTTQLNIKVKRIHAIENKNLKAFADIVINDSILIKNIRLVDGANGLFISMPAEQGKDNNWYED' A
#
# COMPACT_ATOMS: atom_id res chain seq x y z
N MET A 1 30.14 -6.23 -6.39
CA MET A 1 28.72 -5.98 -6.72
C MET A 1 28.28 -4.77 -5.93
N GLN A 2 27.87 -3.69 -6.59
CA GLN A 2 27.30 -2.54 -5.88
C GLN A 2 25.84 -2.86 -5.59
N THR A 3 25.44 -2.79 -4.32
CA THR A 3 24.05 -2.99 -3.91
C THR A 3 23.32 -1.67 -4.12
N THR A 4 22.41 -1.62 -5.08
CA THR A 4 21.57 -0.44 -5.28
C THR A 4 20.56 -0.36 -4.14
N GLN A 5 20.66 0.65 -3.28
CA GLN A 5 19.72 0.88 -2.20
C GLN A 5 18.49 1.62 -2.72
N LEU A 6 17.32 0.99 -2.60
CA LEU A 6 16.05 1.64 -2.89
C LEU A 6 15.63 2.51 -1.69
N ASN A 7 15.39 3.80 -1.91
CA ASN A 7 14.89 4.70 -0.88
C ASN A 7 13.35 4.70 -0.91
N ILE A 8 12.71 4.37 0.21
CA ILE A 8 11.25 4.37 0.33
C ILE A 8 10.88 5.29 1.50
N LYS A 9 10.01 6.28 1.24
CA LYS A 9 9.52 7.23 2.24
C LYS A 9 8.01 7.15 2.31
N VAL A 10 7.45 7.21 3.51
CA VAL A 10 6.01 7.37 3.69
C VAL A 10 5.66 8.85 3.56
N LYS A 11 4.78 9.17 2.61
CA LYS A 11 4.32 10.54 2.38
C LYS A 11 3.10 10.87 3.25
N ARG A 12 2.16 9.94 3.37
CA ARG A 12 0.91 10.09 4.12
C ARG A 12 0.48 8.76 4.70
N ILE A 13 -0.16 8.82 5.87
CA ILE A 13 -0.89 7.70 6.47
C ILE A 13 -2.24 8.23 6.95
N HIS A 14 -3.29 7.49 6.65
CA HIS A 14 -4.63 7.71 7.16
C HIS A 14 -5.09 6.45 7.87
N ALA A 15 -5.10 6.48 9.21
CA ALA A 15 -5.60 5.37 10.01
C ALA A 15 -7.13 5.30 9.95
N ILE A 16 -7.67 4.09 10.02
CA ILE A 16 -9.09 3.82 9.91
C ILE A 16 -9.52 2.87 11.01
N GLU A 17 -10.68 3.15 11.58
CA GLU A 17 -11.32 2.26 12.55
C GLU A 17 -12.21 1.25 11.81
N ASN A 18 -11.58 0.35 11.05
CA ASN A 18 -12.24 -0.81 10.44
C ASN A 18 -11.64 -2.11 11.01
N LYS A 19 -12.43 -3.18 11.07
CA LYS A 19 -12.02 -4.47 11.63
C LYS A 19 -10.74 -4.99 10.98
N ASN A 20 -10.73 -5.05 9.64
CA ASN A 20 -9.63 -5.66 8.90
C ASN A 20 -8.71 -4.62 8.24
N LEU A 21 -9.23 -3.46 7.84
CA LEU A 21 -8.42 -2.40 7.22
C LEU A 21 -8.00 -1.37 8.28
N LYS A 22 -6.70 -1.26 8.55
CA LYS A 22 -6.16 -0.41 9.62
C LYS A 22 -5.71 0.96 9.14
N ALA A 23 -5.19 1.06 7.92
CA ALA A 23 -4.75 2.34 7.36
C ALA A 23 -4.68 2.32 5.83
N PHE A 24 -4.78 3.50 5.23
CA PHE A 24 -4.26 3.79 3.90
C PHE A 24 -2.93 4.54 4.02
N ALA A 25 -2.01 4.30 3.11
CA ALA A 25 -0.73 4.99 3.02
C ALA A 25 -0.36 5.34 1.59
N ASP A 26 0.37 6.44 1.44
CA ASP A 26 1.03 6.82 0.20
C ASP A 26 2.54 6.76 0.45
N ILE A 27 3.29 6.12 -0.45
CA ILE A 27 4.76 6.03 -0.38
C ILE A 27 5.41 6.66 -1.60
N VAL A 28 6.64 7.14 -1.41
CA VAL A 28 7.49 7.66 -2.47
C VAL A 28 8.75 6.82 -2.54
N ILE A 29 9.06 6.33 -3.74
CA ILE A 29 10.26 5.56 -4.04
C ILE A 29 11.25 6.47 -4.76
N ASN A 30 12.48 6.53 -4.24
CA ASN A 30 13.61 7.32 -4.76
C ASN A 30 13.25 8.78 -5.06
N ASP A 31 12.35 9.37 -4.26
CA ASP A 31 11.81 10.73 -4.47
C ASP A 31 11.23 10.96 -5.89
N SER A 32 10.92 9.89 -6.62
CA SER A 32 10.60 9.92 -8.06
C SER A 32 9.24 9.28 -8.38
N ILE A 33 8.89 8.19 -7.69
CA ILE A 33 7.65 7.45 -7.95
C ILE A 33 6.74 7.55 -6.73
N LEU A 34 5.53 8.05 -6.90
CA LEU A 34 4.50 8.10 -5.85
C LEU A 34 3.52 6.95 -6.06
N ILE A 35 3.47 6.02 -5.11
CA ILE A 35 2.46 4.96 -5.04
C ILE A 35 1.41 5.40 -4.02
N LYS A 36 0.13 5.42 -4.44
CA LYS A 36 -0.99 5.86 -3.61
C LYS A 36 -1.89 4.69 -3.23
N ASN A 37 -2.70 4.86 -2.19
CA ASN A 37 -3.73 3.89 -1.79
C ASN A 37 -3.18 2.50 -1.41
N ILE A 38 -1.98 2.46 -0.84
CA ILE A 38 -1.48 1.24 -0.20
C ILE A 38 -2.31 1.00 1.05
N ARG A 39 -2.69 -0.25 1.33
CA ARG A 39 -3.56 -0.61 2.45
C ARG A 39 -2.78 -1.44 3.48
N LEU A 40 -2.90 -1.06 4.76
CA LEU A 40 -2.46 -1.87 5.89
C LEU A 40 -3.64 -2.70 6.39
N VAL A 41 -3.55 -4.01 6.27
CA VAL A 41 -4.63 -4.95 6.55
C VAL A 41 -4.20 -5.90 7.67
N ASP A 42 -5.13 -6.20 8.57
CA ASP A 42 -5.02 -7.18 9.64
C ASP A 42 -5.70 -8.48 9.19
N GLY A 43 -4.88 -9.43 8.77
CA GLY A 43 -5.32 -10.73 8.27
C GLY A 43 -5.21 -11.83 9.32
N ALA A 44 -5.60 -13.04 8.96
CA ALA A 44 -5.52 -14.20 9.85
C ALA A 44 -4.09 -14.50 10.35
N ASN A 45 -3.07 -14.14 9.57
CA ASN A 45 -1.65 -14.35 9.90
C ASN A 45 -0.96 -13.06 10.39
N GLY A 46 -1.74 -12.04 10.79
CA GLY A 46 -1.25 -10.76 11.28
C GLY A 46 -1.29 -9.64 10.23
N LEU A 47 -0.60 -8.54 10.54
CA LEU A 47 -0.60 -7.32 9.74
C LEU A 47 0.22 -7.49 8.46
N PHE A 48 -0.36 -7.11 7.34
CA PHE A 48 0.31 -7.11 6.04
C PHE A 48 -0.08 -5.88 5.21
N ILE A 49 0.73 -5.61 4.20
CA ILE A 49 0.51 -4.53 3.24
C ILE A 49 -0.07 -5.14 1.98
N SER A 50 -1.20 -4.62 1.49
CA SER A 50 -1.67 -4.93 0.14
C SER A 50 -1.42 -3.75 -0.79
N MET A 51 -0.97 -4.05 -2.00
CA MET A 51 -0.75 -3.06 -3.04
C MET A 51 -2.07 -2.38 -3.46
N PRO A 52 -1.98 -1.22 -4.12
CA PRO A 52 -3.15 -0.55 -4.66
C PRO A 52 -3.88 -1.51 -5.60
N ALA A 53 -5.20 -1.52 -5.50
CA ALA A 53 -6.03 -2.30 -6.41
C ALA A 53 -7.25 -1.48 -6.80
N GLU A 54 -7.65 -1.59 -8.06
CA GLU A 54 -8.86 -0.99 -8.60
C GLU A 54 -9.93 -2.07 -8.75
N GLN A 55 -11.17 -1.71 -8.40
CA GLN A 55 -12.32 -2.57 -8.64
C GLN A 55 -12.83 -2.31 -10.07
N GLY A 56 -12.77 -3.34 -10.92
CA GLY A 56 -13.32 -3.31 -12.26
C GLY A 56 -14.84 -3.23 -12.28
N LYS A 57 -15.40 -2.88 -13.43
CA LYS A 57 -16.86 -2.82 -13.65
C LYS A 57 -17.57 -4.16 -13.48
N ASP A 58 -16.82 -5.25 -13.54
CA ASP A 58 -17.25 -6.63 -13.35
C ASP A 58 -17.21 -7.08 -11.88
N ASN A 59 -16.94 -6.16 -10.94
CA ASN A 59 -16.75 -6.41 -9.50
C ASN A 59 -15.49 -7.23 -9.14
N ASN A 60 -14.59 -7.45 -10.09
CA ASN A 60 -13.29 -8.07 -9.79
C ASN A 60 -12.26 -7.01 -9.37
N TRP A 61 -11.29 -7.43 -8.57
CA TRP A 61 -10.20 -6.57 -8.12
C TRP A 61 -8.94 -6.84 -8.93
N TYR A 62 -8.33 -5.79 -9.43
CA TYR A 62 -7.10 -5.84 -10.23
C TYR A 62 -6.01 -5.07 -9.50
N GLU A 63 -4.84 -5.70 -9.33
CA GLU A 63 -3.64 -5.02 -8.84
C GLU A 63 -3.04 -4.20 -9.98
N ASP A 64 -2.79 -2.92 -9.73
CA ASP A 64 -2.15 -1.97 -10.66
C ASP A 64 -0.62 -2.04 -10.58
#